data_AF-A0A5N5ZC49-F1
#
_entry.id   AF-A0A5N5ZC49-F1
#
_cell.length_a   1.000
_cell.length_b   1.000
_cell.length_c   1.000
_cell.angle_alpha   90.00
_cell.angle_beta   90.00
_cell.angle_gamma   90.00
#
_symmetry.space_group_name_H-M   'P 1'
#
loop_
_entity.id
_entity.type
_entity.pdbx_description
1 polymer ?
#
loop_
_entity_poly.entity_id
_entity_poly.type
_entity_poly.pdbx_seq_one_letter_code
_entity_poly.pdbx_strand_id
1 'polypeptide(L)'
;MNIRNLKTLFIFLVWIQCSFAQKDERISTIDFVQIVDGNRAEALFYYEHNWKILRLLAVEQKYISSFEIMETSYSEEAPFHLMLITTYANKEQYEQREEHFQELIKQKGKLELLNDKKPPQFRKNIFHKENVQHLSKGISVIKH
;
A
#
# COMPACT_ATOMS: atom_id res chain seq x y z
N MET A 1 3.12 -9.45 -51.93
CA MET A 1 3.61 -8.56 -50.86
C MET A 1 5.09 -8.27 -51.14
N ASN A 2 5.46 -7.01 -51.37
CA ASN A 2 6.84 -6.64 -51.76
C ASN A 2 7.80 -6.83 -50.57
N ILE A 3 9.02 -7.32 -50.82
CA ILE A 3 10.06 -7.58 -49.78
C ILE A 3 10.31 -6.34 -48.92
N ARG A 4 10.14 -5.15 -49.51
CA ARG A 4 10.24 -3.86 -48.81
C ARG A 4 9.19 -3.71 -47.71
N ASN A 5 7.93 -4.10 -47.96
CA ASN A 5 6.83 -4.04 -47.00
C ASN A 5 6.95 -5.11 -45.90
N LEU A 6 7.56 -6.26 -46.22
CA LEU A 6 7.83 -7.32 -45.23
C LEU A 6 8.89 -6.88 -44.21
N LYS A 7 9.92 -6.15 -44.64
CA LYS A 7 10.93 -5.57 -43.74
C LYS A 7 10.35 -4.49 -42.83
N THR A 8 9.46 -3.64 -43.35
CA THR A 8 8.80 -2.60 -42.54
C THR A 8 7.87 -3.21 -41.49
N LEU A 9 7.13 -4.26 -41.85
CA LEU A 9 6.27 -5.01 -40.93
C LEU A 9 7.08 -5.69 -39.82
N PHE A 10 8.25 -6.24 -40.14
CA PHE A 10 9.13 -6.89 -39.17
C PHE A 10 9.71 -5.90 -38.15
N ILE A 11 10.10 -4.69 -38.59
CA ILE A 11 10.56 -3.62 -37.68
C ILE A 11 9.44 -3.18 -36.72
N PHE A 12 8.21 -3.07 -37.21
CA PHE A 12 7.06 -2.71 -36.38
C PHE A 12 6.73 -3.78 -35.33
N LEU A 13 6.84 -5.07 -35.69
CA LEU A 13 6.66 -6.20 -34.77
C LEU A 13 7.70 -6.23 -33.64
N VAL A 14 8.97 -5.88 -33.92
CA VAL A 14 10.03 -5.81 -32.91
C VAL A 14 9.79 -4.67 -31.90
N TRP A 15 9.26 -3.54 -32.35
CA TRP A 15 8.96 -2.39 -31.46
C TRP A 15 7.81 -2.66 -30.49
N ILE A 16 6.83 -3.48 -30.87
CA ILE A 16 5.70 -3.85 -29.99
C ILE A 16 6.16 -4.72 -28.81
N GLN A 17 7.24 -5.50 -28.96
CA GLN A 17 7.69 -6.43 -27.91
C GLN A 17 8.41 -5.73 -26.74
N CYS A 18 8.94 -4.52 -26.92
CA CYS A 18 9.61 -3.79 -25.83
C CYS A 18 8.64 -3.24 -24.77
N SER A 19 7.36 -3.05 -25.09
CA SER A 19 6.38 -2.51 -24.14
C SER A 19 5.93 -3.50 -23.06
N PHE A 20 6.10 -4.81 -23.28
CA PHE A 20 5.61 -5.84 -22.35
C PHE A 20 6.59 -6.18 -21.21
N ALA A 21 7.82 -5.65 -21.25
CA ALA A 21 8.87 -5.94 -20.27
C ALA A 21 8.94 -4.96 -19.08
N GLN A 22 8.03 -3.99 -18.95
CA GLN A 22 8.05 -3.06 -17.81
C GLN A 22 7.92 -3.81 -16.49
N LYS A 23 8.91 -3.65 -15.60
CA LYS A 23 8.89 -4.17 -14.24
C LYS A 23 7.77 -3.46 -13.46
N ASP A 24 7.10 -4.16 -12.55
CA ASP A 24 6.16 -3.49 -11.65
C ASP A 24 6.95 -2.53 -10.74
N GLU A 25 6.62 -1.24 -10.82
CA GLU A 25 7.30 -0.18 -10.07
C GLU A 25 6.68 0.04 -8.69
N ARG A 26 5.57 -0.64 -8.39
CA ARG A 26 4.90 -0.49 -7.10
C ARG A 26 5.79 -0.98 -5.97
N ILE A 27 5.80 -0.17 -4.92
CA ILE A 27 6.49 -0.45 -3.68
C ILE A 27 5.46 -0.43 -2.57
N SER A 28 5.49 -1.39 -1.65
CA SER A 28 4.65 -1.36 -0.45
C SER A 28 5.47 -1.24 0.83
N THR A 29 4.85 -0.65 1.84
CA THR A 29 5.21 -0.85 3.24
C THR A 29 4.15 -1.71 3.91
N ILE A 30 4.55 -2.55 4.86
CA ILE A 30 3.64 -3.41 5.63
C ILE A 30 3.94 -3.23 7.13
N ASP A 31 2.91 -2.86 7.89
CA ASP A 31 2.95 -2.84 9.36
C ASP A 31 2.24 -4.05 9.92
N PHE A 32 2.88 -4.77 10.83
CA PHE A 32 2.30 -5.89 11.57
C PHE A 32 1.96 -5.42 12.99
N VAL A 33 0.68 -5.40 13.31
CA VAL A 33 0.18 -4.78 14.52
C VAL A 33 -0.43 -5.82 15.44
N GLN A 34 0.10 -5.87 16.66
CA GLN A 34 -0.51 -6.57 17.77
C GLN A 34 -1.53 -5.65 18.46
N ILE A 35 -2.75 -6.17 18.68
CA ILE A 35 -3.73 -5.59 19.58
C ILE A 35 -3.37 -6.05 21.00
N VAL A 36 -3.32 -5.12 21.95
CA VAL A 36 -2.80 -5.35 23.30
C VAL A 36 -3.96 -5.34 24.31
N ASP A 37 -3.86 -6.20 25.33
CA ASP A 37 -4.76 -6.26 26.49
C ASP A 37 -6.26 -6.32 26.15
N GLY A 38 -6.62 -7.03 25.07
CA GLY A 38 -8.02 -7.19 24.66
C GLY A 38 -8.68 -5.90 24.11
N ASN A 39 -7.92 -4.84 23.86
CA ASN A 39 -8.43 -3.53 23.43
C ASN A 39 -8.72 -3.47 21.92
N ARG A 40 -9.42 -4.49 21.39
CA ARG A 40 -9.74 -4.60 19.97
C ARG A 40 -10.62 -3.46 19.49
N ALA A 41 -11.59 -3.03 20.29
CA ALA A 41 -12.48 -1.93 19.94
C ALA A 41 -11.72 -0.61 19.73
N GLU A 42 -10.80 -0.27 20.64
CA GLU A 42 -9.96 0.92 20.55
C GLU A 42 -9.01 0.85 19.36
N ALA A 43 -8.39 -0.31 19.13
CA ALA A 43 -7.50 -0.50 17.99
C ALA A 43 -8.24 -0.32 16.65
N LEU A 44 -9.38 -0.99 16.47
CA LEU A 44 -10.15 -0.88 15.23
C LEU A 44 -10.71 0.54 15.03
N PHE A 45 -11.22 1.17 16.09
CA PHE A 45 -11.65 2.57 16.01
C PHE A 45 -10.52 3.48 15.55
N TYR A 46 -9.32 3.33 16.13
CA TYR A 46 -8.15 4.11 15.75
C TYR A 46 -7.80 3.94 14.26
N TYR A 47 -7.78 2.70 13.75
CA TYR A 47 -7.43 2.44 12.36
C TYR A 47 -8.49 2.92 11.37
N GLU A 48 -9.78 2.81 11.71
CA GLU A 48 -10.88 3.26 10.87
C GLU A 48 -10.96 4.80 10.79
N HIS A 49 -10.79 5.51 11.91
CA HIS A 49 -11.01 6.96 11.96
C HIS A 49 -9.73 7.79 11.75
N ASN A 50 -8.56 7.19 11.93
CA ASN A 50 -7.28 7.91 11.76
C ASN A 50 -6.50 7.39 10.57
N TRP A 51 -6.04 6.14 10.65
CA TRP A 51 -5.11 5.60 9.66
C TRP A 51 -5.76 5.51 8.27
N LYS A 52 -6.97 4.94 8.18
CA LYS A 52 -7.72 4.81 6.93
C LYS A 52 -8.06 6.17 6.32
N ILE A 53 -8.50 7.12 7.14
CA ILE A 53 -8.81 8.48 6.67
C ILE A 53 -7.56 9.14 6.04
N LEU A 54 -6.40 9.05 6.68
CA LEU A 54 -5.15 9.56 6.10
C LEU A 54 -4.80 8.88 4.77
N ARG A 55 -5.06 7.58 4.64
CA ARG A 55 -4.78 6.84 3.40
C ARG A 55 -5.79 7.16 2.29
N LEU A 56 -7.05 7.40 2.62
CA LEU A 56 -8.04 7.90 1.66
C LEU A 56 -7.59 9.25 1.07
N LEU A 57 -7.17 10.18 1.93
CA LEU A 57 -6.61 11.47 1.50
C LEU A 57 -5.33 11.28 0.66
N ALA A 58 -4.45 10.36 1.05
CA ALA A 58 -3.23 10.07 0.29
C ALA A 58 -3.51 9.50 -1.12
N VAL A 59 -4.58 8.70 -1.28
CA VAL A 59 -5.04 8.24 -2.59
C VAL A 59 -5.58 9.41 -3.42
N GLU A 60 -6.42 10.27 -2.81
CA GLU A 60 -6.99 11.44 -3.47
C GLU A 60 -5.91 12.41 -3.98
N GLN A 61 -4.87 12.64 -3.16
CA GLN A 61 -3.70 13.45 -3.52
C GLN A 61 -2.67 12.73 -4.40
N LYS A 62 -2.95 11.47 -4.78
CA LYS A 62 -2.04 10.62 -5.58
C LYS A 62 -0.66 10.42 -4.95
N TYR A 63 -0.55 10.50 -3.63
CA TYR A 63 0.68 10.18 -2.88
C TYR A 63 0.89 8.67 -2.76
N ILE A 64 -0.19 7.89 -2.78
CA ILE A 64 -0.14 6.43 -2.79
C ILE A 64 -1.07 5.89 -3.87
N SER A 65 -0.79 4.67 -4.34
CA SER A 65 -1.64 3.96 -5.30
C SER A 65 -2.81 3.24 -4.62
N SER A 66 -2.56 2.59 -3.47
CA SER A 66 -3.60 1.87 -2.73
C SER A 66 -3.19 1.62 -1.28
N PHE A 67 -4.14 1.14 -0.48
CA PHE A 67 -3.88 0.67 0.87
C PHE A 67 -4.85 -0.45 1.25
N GLU A 68 -4.48 -1.24 2.25
CA GLU A 68 -5.31 -2.34 2.76
C GLU A 68 -5.10 -2.52 4.27
N ILE A 69 -6.16 -2.91 4.97
CA ILE A 69 -6.12 -3.38 6.36
C ILE A 69 -6.63 -4.81 6.34
N MET A 70 -5.78 -5.75 6.73
CA MET A 70 -6.14 -7.17 6.82
C MET A 70 -6.12 -7.58 8.29
N GLU A 71 -7.15 -8.32 8.71
CA GLU A 71 -7.21 -8.92 10.05
C GLU A 71 -6.83 -10.41 9.98
N THR A 72 -6.14 -10.89 11.00
CA THR A 72 -5.78 -12.29 11.19
C THR A 72 -5.91 -12.69 12.66
N SER A 73 -5.99 -13.99 12.91
CA SER A 73 -5.88 -14.53 14.27
C SER A 73 -4.44 -14.44 14.77
N TYR A 74 -4.28 -14.17 16.06
CA TYR A 74 -3.00 -14.22 16.77
C TYR A 74 -2.49 -15.65 16.88
N SER A 75 -1.17 -15.81 16.81
CA SER A 75 -0.43 -17.02 17.21
C SER A 75 0.90 -16.64 17.84
N GLU A 76 1.56 -17.56 18.53
CA GLU A 76 2.88 -17.28 19.12
C GLU A 76 3.95 -17.03 18.05
N GLU A 77 3.85 -17.73 16.91
CA GLU A 77 4.75 -17.59 15.77
C GLU A 77 4.49 -16.32 14.95
N ALA A 78 3.25 -15.83 14.95
CA ALA A 78 2.82 -14.61 14.29
C ALA A 78 2.01 -13.73 15.27
N PRO A 79 2.67 -13.01 16.19
CA PRO A 79 2.03 -12.35 17.32
C PRO A 79 1.38 -11.01 16.96
N PHE A 80 0.68 -10.94 15.83
CA PHE A 80 -0.06 -9.77 15.35
C PHE A 80 -1.50 -10.13 15.00
N HIS A 81 -2.35 -9.11 14.91
CA HIS A 81 -3.76 -9.22 14.58
C HIS A 81 -4.10 -8.47 13.29
N LEU A 82 -3.32 -7.44 12.94
CA LEU A 82 -3.56 -6.64 11.75
C LEU A 82 -2.30 -6.55 10.90
N MET A 83 -2.48 -6.57 9.58
CA MET A 83 -1.49 -6.15 8.60
C MET A 83 -1.99 -4.90 7.90
N LEU A 84 -1.21 -3.83 7.93
CA LEU A 84 -1.53 -2.57 7.25
C LEU A 84 -0.61 -2.40 6.08
N ILE A 85 -1.17 -2.37 4.87
CA ILE A 85 -0.41 -2.27 3.63
C ILE A 85 -0.64 -0.88 3.05
N THR A 86 0.44 -0.17 2.74
CA THR A 86 0.40 1.07 1.96
C THR A 86 1.24 0.86 0.70
N THR A 87 0.64 1.04 -0.48
CA THR A 87 1.29 0.78 -1.77
C THR A 87 1.45 2.08 -2.54
N TYR A 88 2.67 2.40 -2.92
CA TYR A 88 3.06 3.54 -3.72
C TYR A 88 3.15 3.12 -5.18
N ALA A 89 2.82 4.02 -6.11
CA ALA A 89 2.84 3.72 -7.54
C ALA A 89 4.27 3.52 -8.06
N ASN A 90 5.23 4.23 -7.48
CA ASN A 90 6.63 4.25 -7.92
C ASN A 90 7.58 4.67 -6.78
N LYS A 91 8.88 4.70 -7.09
CA LYS A 91 9.94 5.05 -6.18
C LYS A 91 9.88 6.50 -5.68
N GLU A 92 9.51 7.45 -6.52
CA GLU A 92 9.42 8.87 -6.14
C GLU A 92 8.40 9.08 -5.01
N GLN A 93 7.19 8.54 -5.18
CA GLN A 93 6.15 8.57 -4.14
C GLN A 93 6.60 7.90 -2.85
N TYR A 94 7.31 6.77 -2.97
CA TYR A 94 7.84 6.05 -1.82
C TYR A 94 8.89 6.86 -1.04
N GLU A 95 9.78 7.56 -1.73
CA GLU A 95 10.82 8.37 -1.11
C GLU A 95 10.25 9.63 -0.43
N GLN A 96 9.18 10.20 -1.00
CA GLN A 96 8.48 11.36 -0.44
C GLN A 96 7.44 11.01 0.65
N ARG A 97 7.27 9.72 0.98
CA ARG A 97 6.18 9.24 1.85
C ARG A 97 6.08 9.97 3.19
N GLU A 98 7.21 10.24 3.83
CA GLU A 98 7.21 10.86 5.15
C GLU A 98 6.71 12.30 5.06
N GLU A 99 7.23 13.08 4.13
CA GLU A 99 6.80 14.46 3.90
C GLU A 99 5.30 14.55 3.57
N HIS A 100 4.85 13.70 2.64
CA HIS A 100 3.44 13.61 2.27
C HIS A 100 2.54 13.27 3.48
N PHE A 101 2.89 12.25 4.27
CA PHE A 101 2.06 11.89 5.43
C PHE A 101 2.12 12.94 6.55
N GLN A 102 3.25 13.64 6.73
CA GLN A 102 3.33 14.76 7.67
C GLN A 102 2.40 15.91 7.27
N GLU A 103 2.30 16.21 5.97
CA GLU A 103 1.34 17.20 5.48
C GLU A 103 -0.11 16.75 5.76
N LEU A 104 -0.46 15.51 5.41
CA LEU A 104 -1.81 14.97 5.64
C LEU A 104 -2.17 14.94 7.13
N ILE A 105 -1.22 14.64 8.01
CA ILE A 105 -1.43 14.67 9.47
C ILE A 105 -1.72 16.10 9.93
N LYS A 106 -0.97 17.10 9.43
CA LYS A 106 -1.24 18.52 9.73
C LYS A 106 -2.62 18.94 9.25
N GLN A 107 -3.04 18.49 8.08
CA GLN A 107 -4.36 18.78 7.51
C GLN A 107 -5.49 18.10 8.30
N LYS A 108 -5.36 16.82 8.65
CA LYS A 108 -6.37 16.08 9.46
C LYS A 108 -6.48 16.67 10.87
N GLY A 109 -5.37 17.08 11.47
CA GLY A 109 -5.34 17.64 12.81
C GLY A 109 -5.35 16.57 13.91
N LYS A 110 -6.28 16.68 14.86
CA LYS A 110 -6.25 15.90 16.10
C LYS A 110 -6.57 14.41 15.85
N LEU A 111 -5.90 13.55 16.61
CA LEU A 111 -6.19 12.13 16.68
C LEU A 111 -7.56 11.85 17.32
N GLU A 112 -8.35 11.00 16.69
CA GLU A 112 -9.63 10.52 17.19
C GLU A 112 -9.43 9.22 17.98
N LEU A 113 -9.86 9.20 19.23
CA LEU A 113 -9.75 8.05 20.12
C LEU A 113 -11.14 7.67 20.62
N LEU A 114 -11.37 6.36 20.78
CA LEU A 114 -12.64 5.85 21.28
C LEU A 114 -12.90 6.27 22.74
N ASN A 115 -11.82 6.42 23.52
CA ASN A 115 -11.81 6.80 24.93
C ASN A 115 -10.43 7.39 25.29
N ASP A 116 -10.13 7.56 26.58
CA ASP A 116 -8.89 8.19 27.05
C ASP A 116 -7.62 7.32 26.88
N LYS A 117 -7.74 6.07 26.43
CA LYS A 117 -6.58 5.21 26.15
C LYS A 117 -5.80 5.74 24.96
N LYS A 118 -4.48 5.84 25.12
CA LYS A 118 -3.53 6.25 24.08
C LYS A 118 -3.09 5.04 23.24
N PRO A 119 -2.60 5.25 22.00
CA PRO A 119 -2.22 4.16 21.10
C PRO A 119 -1.35 3.05 21.70
N PRO A 120 -0.29 3.34 22.48
CA PRO A 120 0.53 2.28 23.07
C PRO A 120 -0.22 1.34 24.04
N GLN A 121 -1.39 1.73 24.55
CA GLN A 121 -2.21 0.93 25.46
C GLN A 121 -3.11 -0.07 24.74
N PHE A 122 -3.33 0.08 23.43
CA PHE A 122 -4.21 -0.80 22.66
C PHE A 122 -3.57 -1.37 21.39
N ARG A 123 -2.44 -0.81 20.93
CA ARG A 123 -1.69 -1.31 19.78
C ARG A 123 -0.19 -1.29 20.01
N LYS A 124 0.47 -2.27 19.42
CA LYS A 124 1.92 -2.32 19.26
C LYS A 124 2.23 -2.69 17.81
N ASN A 125 3.03 -1.87 17.13
CA ASN A 125 3.61 -2.28 15.86
C ASN A 125 4.80 -3.18 16.19
N ILE A 126 4.69 -4.47 15.86
CA ILE A 126 5.71 -5.47 16.20
C ILE A 126 6.75 -5.64 15.09
N PHE A 127 6.40 -5.29 13.86
CA PHE A 127 7.29 -5.38 12.72
C PHE A 127 6.86 -4.44 11.61
N HIS A 128 7.83 -3.74 11.03
CA HIS A 128 7.63 -2.87 9.88
C HIS A 128 8.49 -3.38 8.73
N LYS A 129 7.85 -3.69 7.59
CA LYS A 129 8.53 -4.11 6.37
C LYS A 129 8.49 -2.99 5.34
N GLU A 130 9.66 -2.57 4.91
CA GLU A 130 9.87 -1.57 3.87
C GLU A 130 10.26 -2.16 2.53
N ASN A 131 10.17 -1.35 1.47
CA ASN A 131 10.63 -1.67 0.12
C ASN A 131 10.06 -2.99 -0.46
N VAL A 132 8.82 -3.36 -0.12
CA VAL A 132 8.20 -4.59 -0.63
C VAL A 132 7.88 -4.42 -2.11
N GLN A 133 8.53 -5.22 -2.95
CA GLN A 133 8.37 -5.18 -4.40
C GLN A 133 7.24 -6.11 -4.85
N HIS A 134 6.46 -5.66 -5.83
CA HIS A 134 5.44 -6.49 -6.48
C HIS A 134 6.09 -7.25 -7.64
N LEU A 135 5.99 -8.59 -7.65
CA LEU A 135 6.58 -9.42 -8.72
C LEU A 135 5.56 -9.84 -9.78
N SER A 136 4.27 -9.74 -9.48
CA SER A 136 3.19 -10.01 -10.41
C SER A 136 2.62 -8.69 -10.95
N LYS A 137 2.51 -8.59 -12.28
CA LYS A 137 1.63 -7.59 -12.89
C LYS A 137 0.20 -7.94 -12.51
N GLY A 138 -0.63 -6.95 -12.19
CA GLY A 138 -2.06 -7.17 -11.96
C GLY A 138 -2.64 -8.02 -13.08
N ILE A 139 -3.19 -9.19 -12.74
CA ILE A 139 -3.87 -10.05 -13.72
C ILE A 139 -5.14 -9.30 -14.12
N SER A 140 -5.10 -8.58 -15.24
CA SER A 140 -6.32 -8.13 -15.90
C SER A 140 -7.06 -9.38 -16.36
N VAL A 141 -8.02 -9.85 -15.57
CA VAL A 141 -8.97 -10.86 -16.02
C VAL A 141 -9.78 -10.23 -17.14
N ILE A 142 -9.40 -10.51 -18.38
CA ILE A 142 -10.23 -10.20 -19.55
C ILE A 142 -11.47 -11.07 -19.39
N LYS A 143 -12.60 -10.45 -19.01
CA LYS A 143 -13.90 -11.12 -19.13
C LYS A 143 -14.16 -11.28 -20.63
N HIS A 144 -14.23 -12.54 -21.08
CA HIS A 144 -14.75 -12.92 -22.38
C HIS A 144 -16.28 -12.80 -22.40
#